data_AF-A0A3S0WQK1-F1
#
_entry.id   AF-A0A3S0WQK1-F1
#
_cell.length_a   1.000
_cell.length_b   1.000
_cell.length_c   1.000
_cell.angle_alpha   90.00
_cell.angle_beta   90.00
_cell.angle_gamma   90.00
#
_symmetry.space_group_name_H-M   'P 1'
#
loop_
_entity.id
_entity.type
_entity.pdbx_description
1 polymer ?
#
loop_
_entity_poly.entity_id
_entity_poly.type
_entity_poly.pdbx_seq_one_letter_code
_entity_poly.pdbx_strand_id
1 'polypeptide(L)'
;MKRLSLTFICLLLAMPLRAEEPVVQLKFVLETLNGCYELQGKRKAELAQCVLSVLKQTKNPDGYQVYMNMDDPNEYLVSSFTLTLFNKQGLMIVCNGTAAERINLEYCTSKQVAPLTPEQQMSINPPR
;
A
#
# COMPACT_ATOMS: atom_id res chain seq x y z
N MET A 1 40.22 -2.41 -48.12
CA MET A 1 39.35 -1.26 -47.80
C MET A 1 38.03 -1.81 -47.28
N LYS A 2 37.55 -1.29 -46.14
CA LYS A 2 36.14 -0.98 -45.76
C LYS A 2 35.04 -1.93 -46.27
N ARG A 3 34.06 -2.41 -45.52
CA ARG A 3 33.42 -2.10 -44.22
C ARG A 3 32.26 -3.12 -44.12
N LEU A 4 31.85 -3.51 -42.91
CA LEU A 4 30.47 -3.78 -42.45
C LEU A 4 30.49 -4.91 -41.40
N SER A 5 30.68 -4.53 -40.15
CA SER A 5 30.29 -5.33 -38.99
C SER A 5 30.02 -4.35 -37.88
N LEU A 6 28.86 -3.69 -37.93
CA LEU A 6 28.42 -2.75 -36.88
C LEU A 6 26.93 -2.44 -37.06
N THR A 7 26.08 -3.43 -36.83
CA THR A 7 24.64 -3.21 -36.71
C THR A 7 24.00 -4.27 -35.80
N PHE A 8 24.46 -4.37 -34.55
CA PHE A 8 23.78 -5.22 -33.55
C PHE A 8 23.88 -4.66 -32.12
N ILE A 9 23.95 -3.33 -31.95
CA ILE A 9 24.11 -2.69 -30.62
C ILE A 9 22.96 -1.75 -30.24
N CYS A 10 21.99 -1.46 -31.13
CA CYS A 10 20.92 -0.51 -30.80
C CYS A 10 19.61 -1.09 -30.24
N LEU A 11 19.45 -2.42 -30.12
CA LEU A 11 18.15 -2.99 -29.72
C LEU A 11 17.95 -3.17 -28.20
N LEU A 12 18.92 -2.83 -27.35
CA LEU A 12 18.82 -2.98 -25.90
C LEU A 12 18.35 -1.71 -25.16
N LEU A 13 18.09 -0.61 -25.86
CA LEU A 13 17.68 0.68 -25.26
C LEU A 13 16.16 0.92 -25.28
N ALA A 14 15.36 -0.04 -25.75
CA ALA A 14 13.89 0.09 -25.82
C ALA A 14 13.16 -0.76 -24.77
N MET A 15 13.77 -1.04 -23.62
CA MET A 15 12.97 -1.49 -22.48
C MET A 15 12.21 -0.27 -21.95
N PRO A 16 10.87 -0.24 -22.00
CA PRO A 16 10.13 0.79 -21.31
C PRO A 16 10.43 0.59 -19.83
N LEU A 17 11.07 1.58 -19.22
CA LEU A 17 11.17 1.69 -17.78
C LEU A 17 9.72 1.81 -17.28
N ARG A 18 9.07 0.68 -16.96
CA ARG A 18 7.73 0.63 -16.37
C ARG A 18 7.82 1.20 -14.95
N ALA A 19 7.83 2.53 -14.85
CA ALA A 19 7.91 3.27 -13.60
C ALA A 19 6.53 3.74 -13.09
N GLU A 20 5.42 3.12 -13.52
CA GLU A 20 4.06 3.63 -13.28
C GLU A 20 3.16 2.76 -12.36
N GLU A 21 3.57 1.56 -11.96
CA GLU A 21 2.70 0.66 -11.17
C GLU A 21 2.55 0.95 -9.65
N PRO A 22 3.56 1.46 -8.91
CA PRO A 22 3.45 1.56 -7.44
C PRO A 22 2.38 2.56 -6.95
N VAL A 23 2.18 3.65 -7.68
CA VAL A 23 1.29 4.76 -7.27
C VAL A 23 -0.19 4.37 -7.41
N VAL A 24 -0.53 3.60 -8.44
CA VAL A 24 -1.90 3.12 -8.70
C VAL A 24 -2.37 2.19 -7.58
N GLN A 25 -1.47 1.37 -7.03
CA GLN A 25 -1.83 0.38 -6.02
C GLN A 25 -1.98 0.98 -4.62
N LEU A 26 -1.16 1.97 -4.27
CA LEU A 26 -1.36 2.76 -3.04
C LEU A 26 -2.75 3.42 -3.05
N LYS A 27 -3.10 4.08 -4.16
CA LYS A 27 -4.40 4.73 -4.33
C LYS A 27 -5.56 3.74 -4.11
N PHE A 28 -5.47 2.54 -4.66
CA PHE A 28 -6.48 1.49 -4.47
C PHE A 28 -6.65 1.08 -3.00
N VAL A 29 -5.55 0.91 -2.25
CA VAL A 29 -5.64 0.56 -0.82
C VAL A 29 -6.30 1.70 -0.03
N LEU A 30 -5.97 2.95 -0.35
CA LEU A 30 -6.58 4.13 0.27
C LEU A 30 -8.07 4.25 -0.05
N GLU A 31 -8.47 4.03 -1.31
CA GLU A 31 -9.87 4.01 -1.72
C GLU A 31 -10.65 2.89 -1.03
N THR A 32 -10.03 1.71 -0.89
CA THR A 32 -10.62 0.58 -0.15
C THR A 32 -10.84 0.92 1.32
N LEU A 33 -9.85 1.54 1.97
CA LEU A 33 -9.94 1.98 3.36
C LEU A 33 -11.10 2.96 3.55
N ASN A 34 -11.17 4.00 2.72
CA ASN A 34 -12.23 5.00 2.81
C ASN A 34 -13.60 4.41 2.48
N GLY A 35 -13.70 3.50 1.50
CA GLY A 35 -14.94 2.82 1.18
C GLY A 35 -15.47 1.97 2.34
N CYS A 36 -14.59 1.25 3.03
CA CYS A 36 -14.96 0.48 4.21
C CYS A 36 -15.35 1.39 5.39
N TYR A 37 -14.63 2.49 5.60
CA TYR A 37 -14.88 3.39 6.72
C TYR A 37 -16.10 4.28 6.50
N GLU A 38 -16.13 5.07 5.44
CA GLU A 38 -17.15 6.09 5.19
C GLU A 38 -18.44 5.48 4.66
N LEU A 39 -18.35 4.67 3.59
CA LEU A 39 -19.55 4.21 2.87
C LEU A 39 -20.25 3.06 3.59
N GLN A 40 -19.47 2.16 4.19
CA GLN A 40 -20.01 0.98 4.89
C GLN A 40 -20.09 1.16 6.41
N GLY A 41 -19.65 2.31 6.94
CA GLY A 41 -19.69 2.62 8.37
C GLY A 41 -18.87 1.67 9.24
N LYS A 42 -17.87 0.96 8.68
CA LYS A 42 -17.09 -0.04 9.43
C LYS A 42 -16.09 0.62 10.37
N ARG A 43 -15.96 0.07 11.57
CA ARG A 43 -15.09 0.59 12.64
C ARG A 43 -14.30 -0.56 13.28
N LYS A 44 -13.20 -0.22 13.96
CA LYS A 44 -12.37 -1.16 14.74
C LYS A 44 -12.06 -2.45 13.94
N ALA A 45 -12.39 -3.61 14.49
CA ALA A 45 -12.17 -4.91 13.85
C ALA A 45 -12.95 -5.07 12.54
N GLU A 46 -14.14 -4.48 12.41
CA GLU A 46 -14.93 -4.58 11.17
C GLU A 46 -14.27 -3.83 10.01
N LEU A 47 -13.58 -2.72 10.29
CA LEU A 47 -12.81 -1.98 9.30
C LEU A 47 -11.69 -2.86 8.74
N ALA A 48 -10.92 -3.50 9.63
CA ALA A 48 -9.85 -4.42 9.24
C ALA A 48 -10.37 -5.60 8.41
N GLN A 49 -11.50 -6.19 8.80
CA GLN A 49 -12.13 -7.28 8.07
C GLN A 49 -12.63 -6.85 6.68
N CYS A 50 -13.25 -5.67 6.58
CA CYS A 50 -13.71 -5.13 5.30
C CYS A 50 -12.54 -4.90 4.33
N VAL A 51 -11.50 -4.20 4.79
CA VAL A 51 -10.31 -3.94 3.97
C VAL A 51 -9.67 -5.25 3.51
N LEU A 52 -9.48 -6.21 4.44
CA LEU A 52 -8.92 -7.52 4.10
C LEU A 52 -9.78 -8.28 3.08
N SER A 53 -11.11 -8.20 3.17
CA SER A 53 -12.01 -8.86 2.23
C SER A 53 -11.84 -8.30 0.81
N VAL A 54 -11.81 -6.97 0.66
CA VAL A 54 -11.63 -6.31 -0.64
C VAL A 54 -10.25 -6.60 -1.22
N LEU A 55 -9.20 -6.57 -0.40
CA LEU A 55 -7.83 -6.88 -0.83
C LEU A 55 -7.64 -8.36 -1.23
N LYS A 56 -8.46 -9.29 -0.72
CA LYS A 56 -8.44 -10.70 -1.14
C LYS A 56 -9.14 -10.94 -2.48
N GLN A 57 -10.21 -10.19 -2.74
CA GLN A 57 -11.01 -10.31 -3.97
C GLN A 57 -10.30 -9.69 -5.18
N THR A 58 -9.54 -8.63 -4.93
CA THR A 58 -8.72 -7.94 -5.92
C THR A 58 -7.33 -8.56 -5.85
N LYS A 59 -6.72 -8.97 -6.98
CA LYS A 59 -5.51 -9.83 -7.01
C LYS A 59 -4.21 -9.30 -6.33
N ASN A 60 -4.26 -8.33 -5.41
CA ASN A 60 -3.18 -7.72 -4.62
C ASN A 60 -1.77 -7.98 -5.22
N PRO A 61 -1.49 -7.46 -6.43
CA PRO A 61 -0.41 -7.96 -7.26
C PRO A 61 0.98 -7.72 -6.64
N ASP A 62 1.14 -6.62 -5.90
CA ASP A 62 2.35 -6.31 -5.14
C ASP A 62 2.39 -6.97 -3.75
N GLY A 63 1.28 -7.58 -3.32
CA GLY A 63 1.19 -8.25 -2.02
C GLY A 63 1.26 -7.27 -0.86
N TYR A 64 0.57 -6.13 -0.96
CA TYR A 64 0.51 -5.16 0.13
C TYR A 64 -0.15 -5.75 1.37
N GLN A 65 0.50 -5.60 2.50
CA GLN A 65 -0.03 -5.77 3.84
C GLN A 65 -0.44 -4.41 4.40
N VAL A 66 -1.54 -4.39 5.13
CA VAL A 66 -2.14 -3.17 5.67
C VAL A 66 -2.21 -3.30 7.18
N TYR A 67 -1.55 -2.38 7.87
CA TYR A 67 -1.59 -2.23 9.31
C TYR A 67 -2.25 -0.90 9.64
N MET A 68 -3.21 -0.93 10.55
CA MET A 68 -3.95 0.24 10.98
C MET A 68 -3.85 0.36 12.48
N ASN A 69 -3.50 1.55 12.95
CA ASN A 69 -3.58 1.91 14.35
C ASN A 69 -4.50 3.12 14.50
N MET A 70 -5.38 3.09 15.50
CA MET A 70 -6.29 4.18 15.81
C MET A 70 -6.35 4.32 17.33
N ASP A 71 -6.02 5.50 17.83
CA ASP A 71 -6.09 5.76 19.26
C ASP A 71 -7.55 5.87 19.68
N ASP A 72 -7.98 5.04 20.64
CA ASP A 72 -9.33 4.96 21.22
C ASP A 72 -10.48 5.33 20.24
N PRO A 73 -10.88 4.40 19.34
CA PRO A 73 -11.92 4.63 18.34
C PRO A 73 -13.28 4.92 19.00
N ASN A 74 -13.52 6.20 19.24
CA ASN A 74 -14.78 6.77 19.69
C ASN A 74 -15.33 7.65 18.57
N GLU A 75 -16.55 7.35 18.14
CA GLU A 75 -17.24 8.00 17.02
C GLU A 75 -17.46 9.50 17.25
N TYR A 76 -17.40 9.94 18.51
CA TYR A 76 -17.62 11.31 18.93
C TYR A 76 -16.33 12.12 19.13
N LEU A 77 -15.15 11.48 19.02
CA LEU A 77 -13.86 12.12 19.25
C LEU A 77 -12.93 11.91 18.06
N VAL A 78 -12.30 13.00 17.63
CA VAL A 78 -11.24 12.93 16.62
C VAL A 78 -10.09 12.12 17.20
N SER A 79 -9.81 11.00 16.55
CA SER A 79 -8.81 10.03 16.98
C SER A 79 -7.60 10.08 16.06
N SER A 80 -6.39 9.91 16.60
CA SER A 80 -5.21 9.76 15.74
C SER A 80 -5.35 8.47 14.92
N PHE A 81 -4.92 8.52 13.66
CA PHE A 81 -4.94 7.35 12.78
C PHE A 81 -3.62 7.21 12.06
N THR A 82 -3.01 6.03 12.16
CA THR A 82 -1.82 5.65 11.42
C THR A 82 -2.11 4.45 10.54
N LEU A 83 -1.87 4.60 9.24
CA LEU A 83 -1.91 3.54 8.25
C LEU A 83 -0.48 3.21 7.84
N THR A 84 -0.10 1.94 7.94
CA THR A 84 1.18 1.44 7.45
C THR A 84 0.96 0.37 6.41
N LEU A 85 1.59 0.56 5.25
CA LEU A 85 1.53 -0.35 4.11
C LEU A 85 2.92 -0.92 3.86
N PHE A 86 3.00 -2.22 3.63
CA PHE A 86 4.23 -2.91 3.24
C PHE A 86 3.99 -3.83 2.06
N ASN A 87 4.84 -3.80 1.03
CA ASN A 87 4.82 -4.82 -0.02
C ASN A 87 5.97 -5.83 0.13
N LYS A 88 5.88 -6.93 -0.63
CA LYS A 88 6.89 -8.00 -0.60
C LYS A 88 8.29 -7.54 -1.01
N GLN A 89 8.41 -6.45 -1.77
CA GLN A 89 9.68 -5.86 -2.19
C GLN A 89 10.31 -4.95 -1.13
N GLY A 90 9.65 -4.73 0.01
CA GLY A 90 10.15 -3.89 1.10
C GLY A 90 9.83 -2.40 0.94
N LEU A 91 8.91 -2.01 0.05
CA LEU A 91 8.38 -0.66 0.07
C LEU A 91 7.48 -0.51 1.30
N MET A 92 7.81 0.44 2.17
CA MET A 92 7.01 0.82 3.33
C MET A 92 6.43 2.21 3.12
N ILE A 93 5.13 2.36 3.33
CA ILE A 93 4.43 3.65 3.28
C ILE A 93 3.72 3.84 4.61
N VAL A 94 3.98 4.96 5.28
CA VAL A 94 3.33 5.33 6.54
C VAL A 94 2.56 6.60 6.31
N CYS A 95 1.24 6.53 6.48
CA CYS A 95 0.35 7.67 6.46
C CYS A 95 -0.17 7.94 7.87
N ASN A 96 -0.23 9.20 8.25
CA ASN A 96 -0.83 9.63 9.50
C ASN A 96 -1.92 10.65 9.22
N GLY A 97 -2.88 10.72 10.13
CA GLY A 97 -3.93 11.70 10.11
C GLY A 97 -4.93 11.42 11.21
N THR A 98 -6.21 11.61 10.90
CA THR A 98 -7.29 11.58 11.90
C THR A 98 -8.46 10.72 11.45
N ALA A 99 -9.14 10.08 12.40
CA ALA A 99 -10.40 9.41 12.20
C ALA A 99 -11.51 10.04 13.06
N ALA A 100 -12.60 10.44 12.41
CA ALA A 100 -13.84 10.91 13.05
C ALA A 100 -15.04 10.31 12.29
N GLU A 101 -15.91 11.12 11.70
CA GLU A 101 -16.91 10.64 10.73
C GLU A 101 -16.26 10.00 9.49
N ARG A 102 -15.07 10.50 9.12
CA ARG A 102 -14.23 9.99 8.03
C ARG A 102 -12.77 9.84 8.45
N ILE A 103 -12.03 9.02 7.70
CA ILE A 103 -10.56 8.97 7.80
C ILE A 103 -10.01 10.08 6.90
N ASN A 104 -9.23 10.98 7.48
CA ASN A 104 -8.49 12.00 6.77
C ASN A 104 -6.99 11.71 6.91
N LEU A 105 -6.32 11.37 5.80
CA LEU A 105 -4.87 11.22 5.79
C LEU A 105 -4.23 12.56 5.48
N GLU A 106 -3.39 13.03 6.39
CA GLU A 106 -2.80 14.37 6.32
C GLU A 106 -1.44 14.34 5.64
N TYR A 107 -0.63 13.35 6.00
CA TYR A 107 0.70 13.18 5.42
C TYR A 107 1.06 11.70 5.28
N CYS A 108 1.78 11.40 4.21
CA CYS A 108 2.34 10.08 3.96
C CYS A 108 3.85 10.20 3.69
N THR A 109 4.60 9.26 4.23
CA THR A 109 6.03 9.09 3.94
C THR A 109 6.25 7.70 3.35
N SER A 110 7.23 7.57 2.47
CA SER A 110 7.64 6.27 1.93
C SER A 110 9.12 6.06 2.17
N LYS A 111 9.50 4.80 2.42
CA LYS A 111 10.90 4.39 2.50
C LYS A 111 11.07 2.95 2.00
N GLN A 112 12.28 2.65 1.55
CA GLN A 112 12.68 1.30 1.22
C GLN A 112 13.24 0.64 2.49
N VAL A 113 12.68 -0.51 2.86
CA VAL A 113 13.17 -1.39 3.92
C VAL A 113 13.56 -2.75 3.33
N ALA A 114 14.03 -3.65 4.20
CA ALA A 114 14.26 -5.04 3.82
C ALA A 114 12.96 -5.68 3.30
N PRO A 115 13.01 -6.48 2.21
CA PRO A 115 11.88 -7.29 1.77
C PRO A 115 11.31 -8.16 2.89
N LEU A 116 10.00 -8.35 2.90
CA LEU A 116 9.33 -9.19 3.89
C LEU A 116 9.72 -10.67 3.71
N THR A 117 10.09 -11.33 4.80
CA THR A 117 10.24 -12.79 4.79
C THR A 117 8.89 -13.46 4.55
N PRO A 118 8.84 -14.73 4.07
CA PRO A 118 7.59 -15.47 3.93
C PRO A 118 6.76 -15.50 5.22
N GLU A 119 7.40 -15.60 6.38
CA GLU A 119 6.74 -15.57 7.69
C GLU A 119 6.13 -14.20 7.99
N GLN A 120 6.85 -13.13 7.68
CA GLN A 120 6.34 -11.76 7.83
C GLN A 120 5.17 -11.50 6.86
N GLN A 121 5.20 -12.08 5.66
CA GLN A 121 4.09 -12.00 4.69
C GLN A 121 2.78 -12.64 5.23
N MET A 122 2.88 -13.56 6.20
CA MET A 122 1.75 -14.20 6.85
C MET A 122 1.36 -13.54 8.19
N SER A 123 2.14 -12.55 8.66
CA SER A 123 1.96 -11.91 9.97
C SER A 123 0.84 -10.88 9.97
N ILE A 124 0.00 -10.93 11.01
CA ILE A 124 -0.99 -9.88 11.34
C ILE A 124 -0.39 -8.69 12.11
N ASN A 125 0.85 -8.84 12.59
CA ASN A 125 1.59 -7.78 13.26
C ASN A 125 2.56 -7.11 12.27
N PRO A 126 2.76 -5.79 12.37
CA PRO A 126 3.73 -5.11 11.53
C PRO A 126 5.15 -5.65 11.76
N PRO A 127 5.96 -5.75 10.70
CA PRO A 127 7.36 -6.15 10.82
C PRO A 127 8.12 -5.12 11.69
N ARG A 128 8.97 -5.63 12.59
CA ARG A 128 9.83 -4.81 13.46
C ARG A 128 11.19 -4.54 12.81
#